data_AF-A0A497KYL0-F1
#
_entry.id   AF-A0A497KYL0-F1
#
_cell.length_a   1.000
_cell.length_b   1.000
_cell.length_c   1.000
_cell.angle_alpha   90.00
_cell.angle_beta   90.00
_cell.angle_gamma   90.00
#
_symmetry.space_group_name_H-M   'P 1'
#
loop_
_entity.id
_entity.type
_entity.pdbx_description
1 polymer ?
#
loop_
_entity_poly.entity_id
_entity_poly.type
_entity_poly.pdbx_seq_one_letter_code
_entity_poly.pdbx_strand_id
1 'polypeptide(L)'
;MDVQPRELLEYLTGPTRTSDETTLEEILGSRYLMLHEAVEILELKRRGIPIDDRTIVNHPIETYEAHMRAAEVEFTLAEREGDRRWLERRLRDAESWLRDPQLPPHLRSPCEGLLRRFRQKKAGAYSDRLEEAE
;
A
#
# COMPACT_ATOMS: atom_id res chain seq x y z
N MET A 1 1.65 20.16 -3.05
CA MET A 1 0.89 19.37 -4.04
C MET A 1 -0.25 18.70 -3.30
N ASP A 2 -1.43 18.72 -3.89
CA ASP A 2 -2.66 18.18 -3.32
C ASP A 2 -3.28 17.16 -4.30
N VAL A 3 -4.15 16.27 -3.81
CA VAL A 3 -4.89 15.30 -4.63
C VAL A 3 -6.26 15.89 -4.95
N GLN A 4 -6.53 16.16 -6.22
CA GLN A 4 -7.83 16.69 -6.61
C GLN A 4 -8.89 15.57 -6.68
N PRO A 5 -10.16 15.83 -6.33
CA PRO A 5 -11.21 14.81 -6.39
C PRO A 5 -11.36 14.14 -7.76
N ARG A 6 -11.15 14.90 -8.85
CA ARG A 6 -11.15 14.37 -10.22
C ARG A 6 -9.97 13.42 -10.46
N GLU A 7 -8.77 13.79 -10.02
CA GLU A 7 -7.58 12.93 -10.15
C GLU A 7 -7.78 11.62 -9.39
N LEU A 8 -8.33 11.69 -8.17
CA LEU A 8 -8.65 10.49 -7.40
C LEU A 8 -9.65 9.60 -8.14
N LEU A 9 -10.76 10.16 -8.63
CA LEU A 9 -11.76 9.37 -9.34
C LEU A 9 -11.20 8.72 -10.61
N GLU A 10 -10.44 9.48 -11.41
CA GLU A 10 -9.83 8.98 -12.65
C GLU A 10 -8.81 7.88 -12.36
N TYR A 11 -7.95 8.08 -11.36
CA TYR A 11 -6.96 7.09 -10.94
C TYR A 11 -7.60 5.78 -10.49
N LEU A 12 -8.64 5.84 -9.63
CA LEU A 12 -9.29 4.67 -9.05
C LEU A 12 -10.18 3.89 -10.03
N THR A 13 -10.61 4.53 -11.12
CA THR A 13 -11.51 3.92 -12.12
C THR A 13 -10.81 3.59 -13.44
N GLY A 14 -9.54 3.98 -13.55
CA GLY A 14 -8.70 3.67 -14.70
C GLY A 14 -8.39 2.17 -14.82
N PRO A 15 -8.08 1.69 -16.04
CA PRO A 15 -7.58 0.33 -16.22
C PRO A 15 -6.30 0.09 -15.41
N THR A 16 -6.21 -1.10 -14.81
CA THR A 16 -4.99 -1.59 -14.15
C THR A 16 -4.36 -2.70 -14.99
N ARG A 17 -3.06 -2.96 -14.79
CA ARG A 17 -2.37 -4.14 -15.34
C ARG A 17 -2.25 -5.29 -14.34
N THR A 18 -2.54 -4.98 -13.08
CA THR A 18 -2.48 -5.90 -11.94
C THR A 18 -3.83 -6.58 -11.76
N SER A 19 -3.82 -7.79 -11.22
CA SER A 19 -5.04 -8.50 -10.81
C SER A 19 -5.56 -8.03 -9.45
N ASP A 20 -5.28 -6.77 -9.06
CA ASP A 20 -5.73 -6.27 -7.77
C ASP A 20 -7.25 -6.10 -7.81
N GLU A 21 -7.95 -6.84 -6.95
CA GLU A 21 -9.42 -6.96 -6.94
C GLU A 21 -10.09 -5.91 -6.04
N THR A 22 -9.31 -5.00 -5.45
CA THR A 22 -9.81 -3.99 -4.51
C THR A 22 -10.82 -3.07 -5.21
N THR A 23 -12.05 -3.07 -4.71
CA THR A 23 -13.16 -2.30 -5.27
C THR A 23 -13.18 -0.86 -4.79
N LEU A 24 -13.83 0.03 -5.54
CA LEU A 24 -14.03 1.43 -5.14
C LEU A 24 -14.80 1.54 -3.81
N GLU A 25 -15.76 0.65 -3.56
CA GLU A 25 -16.50 0.61 -2.29
C GLU A 25 -15.58 0.27 -1.11
N GLU A 26 -14.68 -0.71 -1.27
CA GLU A 26 -13.70 -1.06 -0.25
C GLU A 26 -12.73 0.09 0.02
N ILE A 27 -12.27 0.78 -1.04
CA ILE A 27 -11.40 1.94 -0.92
C ILE A 27 -12.10 3.03 -0.11
N LEU A 28 -13.26 3.51 -0.57
CA LEU A 28 -14.00 4.60 0.08
C LEU A 28 -14.47 4.24 1.50
N GLY A 29 -14.76 2.96 1.75
CA GLY A 29 -15.16 2.43 3.05
C GLY A 29 -14.00 2.24 4.04
N SER A 30 -12.75 2.34 3.60
CA SER A 30 -11.57 2.18 4.44
C SER A 30 -10.70 3.42 4.47
N ARG A 31 -10.57 4.03 5.64
CA ARG A 31 -9.59 5.09 5.91
C ARG A 31 -8.15 4.70 5.56
N TYR A 32 -7.80 3.41 5.66
CA TYR A 32 -6.45 2.93 5.34
C TYR A 32 -6.23 2.87 3.83
N LEU A 33 -7.21 2.36 3.07
CA LEU A 33 -7.13 2.32 1.61
C LEU A 33 -7.23 3.73 1.02
N MET A 34 -8.12 4.58 1.54
CA MET A 34 -8.15 6.00 1.15
C MET A 34 -6.80 6.69 1.32
N LEU A 35 -6.11 6.43 2.43
CA LEU A 35 -4.77 6.95 2.66
C LEU A 35 -3.76 6.34 1.70
N HIS A 36 -3.82 5.02 1.48
CA HIS A 36 -2.96 4.30 0.53
C HIS A 36 -3.03 4.97 -0.85
N GLU A 37 -4.24 5.07 -1.42
CA GLU A 37 -4.44 5.65 -2.75
C GLU A 37 -4.01 7.11 -2.83
N ALA A 38 -4.31 7.91 -1.80
CA ALA A 38 -3.87 9.30 -1.75
C ALA A 38 -2.33 9.42 -1.72
N VAL A 39 -1.64 8.57 -0.97
CA VAL A 39 -0.17 8.55 -0.92
C VAL A 39 0.40 8.11 -2.27
N GLU A 40 -0.17 7.08 -2.90
CA GLU A 40 0.27 6.59 -4.20
C GLU A 40 0.22 7.70 -5.25
N ILE A 41 -0.92 8.41 -5.34
CA ILE A 41 -1.10 9.58 -6.21
C ILE A 41 -0.07 10.68 -5.89
N LEU A 42 0.14 10.99 -4.61
CA LEU A 42 1.10 12.03 -4.22
C LEU A 42 2.54 11.67 -4.61
N GLU A 43 2.96 10.42 -4.47
CA GLU A 43 4.30 9.98 -4.88
C GLU A 43 4.48 10.04 -6.40
N LEU A 44 3.47 9.68 -7.17
CA LEU A 44 3.49 9.84 -8.63
C LEU A 44 3.61 11.31 -9.02
N LYS A 45 2.81 12.19 -8.42
CA LYS A 45 2.88 13.64 -8.67
C LYS A 45 4.24 14.24 -8.30
N ARG A 46 4.87 13.77 -7.21
CA ARG A 46 6.24 14.20 -6.83
C ARG A 46 7.29 13.87 -7.88
N ARG A 47 7.04 12.86 -8.71
CA ARG A 47 7.89 12.46 -9.84
C ARG A 47 7.55 13.19 -11.14
N GLY A 48 6.59 14.11 -11.10
CA GLY A 48 6.11 14.85 -12.28
C GLY A 48 5.18 14.05 -13.18
N ILE A 49 4.62 12.93 -12.69
CA ILE A 49 3.68 12.10 -13.44
C ILE A 49 2.27 12.72 -13.33
N PRO A 50 1.61 13.02 -14.46
CA PRO A 50 0.21 13.45 -14.48
C PRO A 50 -0.71 12.33 -13.97
N ILE A 51 -1.83 12.71 -13.35
CA ILE A 51 -2.80 11.77 -12.78
C ILE A 51 -4.08 11.83 -13.59
N ASP A 52 -4.41 10.70 -14.20
CA ASP A 52 -5.57 10.43 -15.04
C ASP A 52 -5.90 8.92 -15.04
N ASP A 53 -6.91 8.53 -15.81
CA ASP A 53 -7.37 7.14 -15.92
C ASP A 53 -6.35 6.20 -16.58
N ARG A 54 -5.32 6.73 -17.24
CA ARG A 54 -4.29 5.94 -17.92
C ARG A 54 -2.97 5.90 -17.16
N THR A 55 -2.89 6.53 -16.00
CA THR A 55 -1.64 6.67 -15.26
C THR A 55 -1.00 5.31 -14.94
N ILE A 56 -1.79 4.36 -14.40
CA ILE A 56 -1.32 3.03 -14.03
C ILE A 56 -0.77 2.26 -15.23
N VAL A 57 -1.47 2.29 -16.37
CA VAL A 57 -1.04 1.58 -17.58
C VAL A 57 0.14 2.25 -18.28
N ASN A 58 0.27 3.58 -18.19
CA ASN A 58 1.34 4.33 -18.84
C ASN A 58 2.63 4.34 -18.01
N HIS A 59 2.51 4.28 -16.68
CA HIS A 59 3.62 4.36 -15.73
C HIS A 59 3.64 3.18 -14.74
N PRO A 60 3.68 1.92 -15.23
CA PRO A 60 3.51 0.75 -14.37
C PRO A 60 4.62 0.60 -13.33
N ILE A 61 5.87 0.90 -13.69
CA ILE A 61 7.00 0.76 -12.76
C ILE A 61 6.89 1.79 -11.64
N GLU A 62 6.63 3.05 -11.98
CA GLU A 62 6.48 4.13 -11.01
C GLU A 62 5.25 3.94 -10.14
N THR A 63 4.19 3.35 -10.69
CA THR A 63 3.00 2.95 -9.93
C THR A 63 3.35 1.88 -8.89
N TYR A 64 4.07 0.82 -9.25
CA TYR A 64 4.54 -0.17 -8.25
C TYR A 64 5.42 0.46 -7.16
N GLU A 65 6.30 1.39 -7.52
CA GLU A 65 7.14 2.06 -6.54
C GLU A 65 6.33 2.95 -5.59
N ALA A 66 5.35 3.68 -6.12
CA ALA A 66 4.42 4.48 -5.35
C ALA A 66 3.55 3.60 -4.43
N HIS A 67 3.08 2.46 -4.95
CA HIS A 67 2.30 1.46 -4.22
C HIS A 67 3.07 0.90 -3.01
N MET A 68 4.35 0.55 -3.21
CA MET A 68 5.21 0.10 -2.11
C MET A 68 5.34 1.16 -1.00
N ARG A 69 5.40 2.44 -1.38
CA ARG A 69 5.49 3.55 -0.43
C ARG A 69 4.16 3.78 0.30
N ALA A 70 3.05 3.72 -0.44
CA ALA A 70 1.70 3.82 0.10
C ALA A 70 1.42 2.70 1.12
N ALA A 71 1.77 1.46 0.80
CA ALA A 71 1.63 0.30 1.68
C ALA A 71 2.43 0.46 2.99
N GLU A 72 3.65 1.01 2.92
CA GLU A 72 4.42 1.27 4.14
C GLU A 72 3.72 2.28 5.07
N VAL A 73 3.12 3.33 4.50
CA VAL A 73 2.37 4.34 5.26
C VAL A 73 1.10 3.73 5.84
N GLU A 74 0.35 2.96 5.03
CA GLU A 74 -0.85 2.23 5.42
C GLU A 74 -0.55 1.32 6.63
N PHE A 75 0.49 0.48 6.53
CA PHE A 75 0.85 -0.48 7.56
C PHE A 75 1.33 0.21 8.83
N THR A 76 2.08 1.31 8.69
CA THR A 76 2.52 2.11 9.83
C THR A 76 1.33 2.72 10.58
N LEU A 77 0.30 3.18 9.86
CA LEU A 77 -0.91 3.71 10.50
C LEU A 77 -1.70 2.62 11.22
N ALA A 78 -1.96 1.49 10.54
CA ALA A 78 -2.66 0.36 11.15
C ALA A 78 -1.93 -0.18 12.39
N GLU A 79 -0.59 -0.24 12.36
CA GLU A 79 0.23 -0.60 13.52
C GLU A 79 0.05 0.39 14.68
N ARG A 80 0.14 1.69 14.41
CA ARG A 80 0.00 2.76 15.43
C ARG A 80 -1.37 2.75 16.10
N GLU A 81 -2.40 2.37 15.35
CA GLU A 81 -3.77 2.30 15.86
C GLU A 81 -4.12 0.95 16.49
N GLY A 82 -3.18 0.00 16.48
CA GLY A 82 -3.39 -1.32 17.01
C GLY A 82 -4.37 -2.18 16.20
N ASP A 83 -4.67 -1.80 14.95
CA ASP A 83 -5.55 -2.57 14.06
C ASP A 83 -4.81 -3.75 13.44
N ARG A 84 -4.58 -4.74 14.30
CA ARG A 84 -3.86 -5.96 13.97
C ARG A 84 -4.58 -6.77 12.90
N ARG A 85 -5.92 -6.72 12.87
CA ARG A 85 -6.70 -7.49 11.89
C ARG A 85 -6.49 -6.92 10.50
N TRP A 86 -6.54 -5.59 10.35
CA TRP A 86 -6.25 -4.92 9.09
C TRP A 86 -4.82 -5.20 8.64
N LEU A 87 -3.85 -4.96 9.52
CA LEU A 87 -2.43 -5.16 9.21
C LEU A 87 -2.13 -6.62 8.79
N GLU A 88 -2.66 -7.62 9.50
CA GLU A 88 -2.46 -9.02 9.14
C GLU A 88 -3.06 -9.39 7.79
N ARG A 89 -4.23 -8.82 7.45
CA ARG A 89 -4.84 -9.04 6.13
C ARG A 89 -3.95 -8.47 5.03
N ARG A 90 -3.54 -7.21 5.17
CA ARG A 90 -2.76 -6.52 4.14
C ARG A 90 -1.34 -7.07 3.99
N LEU A 91 -0.75 -7.61 5.05
CA LEU A 91 0.52 -8.34 4.95
C LEU A 91 0.41 -9.68 4.20
N ARG A 92 -0.78 -10.28 4.09
CA ARG A 92 -1.01 -11.44 3.23
C ARG A 92 -1.15 -11.01 1.77
N ASP A 93 -1.85 -9.91 1.52
CA ASP A 93 -1.95 -9.30 0.19
C ASP A 93 -0.54 -8.93 -0.31
N ALA A 94 0.27 -8.30 0.53
CA ALA A 94 1.65 -7.94 0.22
C ALA A 94 2.57 -9.14 -0.07
N GLU A 95 2.32 -10.28 0.56
CA GLU A 95 3.05 -11.52 0.25
C GLU A 95 2.68 -12.09 -1.12
N SER A 96 1.48 -11.79 -1.63
CA SER A 96 1.10 -12.17 -2.99
C SER A 96 1.86 -11.41 -4.06
N TRP A 97 2.28 -10.16 -3.79
CA TRP A 97 3.05 -9.34 -4.74
C TRP A 97 4.38 -9.99 -5.14
N LEU A 98 5.02 -10.75 -4.25
CA LEU A 98 6.26 -11.49 -4.56
C LEU A 98 6.06 -12.58 -5.63
N ARG A 99 4.82 -12.99 -5.88
CA ARG A 99 4.41 -13.94 -6.92
C ARG A 99 3.86 -13.24 -8.16
N ASP A 100 3.70 -11.92 -8.14
CA ASP A 100 3.26 -11.15 -9.29
C ASP A 100 4.37 -11.16 -10.37
N PRO A 101 4.10 -11.68 -11.58
CA PRO A 101 5.08 -11.71 -12.66
C PRO A 101 5.44 -10.31 -13.18
N GLN A 102 4.62 -9.29 -12.91
CA GLN A 102 4.87 -7.91 -13.32
C GLN A 102 5.63 -7.09 -12.27
N LEU A 103 5.89 -7.64 -11.07
CA LEU A 103 6.65 -6.95 -10.03
C LEU A 103 8.04 -6.54 -10.55
N PRO A 104 8.38 -5.24 -10.53
CA PRO A 104 9.71 -4.78 -10.93
C PRO A 104 10.82 -5.47 -10.12
N PRO A 105 11.89 -5.99 -10.77
CA PRO A 105 12.91 -6.78 -10.08
C PRO A 105 13.56 -6.10 -8.88
N HIS A 106 13.76 -4.77 -8.95
CA HIS A 106 14.36 -3.99 -7.86
C HIS A 106 13.45 -3.82 -6.66
N LEU A 107 12.15 -4.11 -6.79
CA LEU A 107 11.17 -4.01 -5.69
C LEU A 107 10.99 -5.31 -4.91
N ARG A 108 11.52 -6.44 -5.39
CA ARG A 108 11.44 -7.72 -4.68
C ARG A 108 12.07 -7.65 -3.28
N SER A 109 13.31 -7.17 -3.19
CA SER A 109 14.01 -7.05 -1.90
C SER A 109 13.36 -6.00 -0.96
N PRO A 110 12.96 -4.80 -1.44
CA PRO A 110 12.12 -3.88 -0.66
C PRO A 110 10.83 -4.50 -0.12
N CYS A 111 10.11 -5.29 -0.93
CA CYS A 111 8.88 -5.96 -0.50
C CYS A 111 9.13 -6.99 0.60
N GLU A 112 10.16 -7.82 0.48
CA GLU A 112 10.58 -8.75 1.54
C GLU A 112 10.98 -7.99 2.82
N GLY A 113 11.68 -6.86 2.68
CA GLY A 113 12.05 -5.99 3.80
C GLY A 113 10.84 -5.41 4.53
N LEU A 114 9.83 -4.95 3.78
CA LEU A 114 8.57 -4.45 4.30
C LEU A 114 7.83 -5.52 5.11
N LEU A 115 7.64 -6.71 4.52
CA LEU A 115 7.00 -7.85 5.16
C LEU A 115 7.73 -8.25 6.45
N ARG A 116 9.06 -8.35 6.40
CA ARG A 116 9.88 -8.70 7.56
C ARG A 116 9.71 -7.69 8.69
N ARG A 117 9.78 -6.38 8.41
CA ARG A 117 9.65 -5.32 9.41
C ARG A 117 8.35 -5.43 10.20
N PHE A 118 7.21 -5.53 9.51
CA PHE A 118 5.91 -5.55 10.18
C PHE A 118 5.56 -6.92 10.79
N ARG A 119 6.14 -8.01 10.30
CA ARG A 119 6.03 -9.35 10.94
C ARG A 119 6.91 -9.49 12.18
N GLN A 120 8.11 -8.89 12.22
CA GLN A 120 9.01 -8.98 13.37
C GLN A 120 8.57 -8.10 14.54
N LYS A 121 8.03 -6.90 14.27
CA LYS A 121 7.44 -6.05 15.33
C LYS A 121 6.29 -6.73 16.09
N LYS A 122 5.62 -7.70 15.45
CA LYS A 122 4.63 -8.57 16.11
C LYS A 122 5.22 -9.41 17.25
N ALA A 123 6.51 -9.80 17.16
CA ALA A 123 7.18 -10.59 18.19
C ALA A 123 7.58 -9.72 19.40
N GLY A 124 8.10 -8.51 19.16
CA GLY A 124 8.46 -7.56 20.23
C GLY A 124 7.26 -7.10 21.05
N ALA A 125 6.17 -6.67 20.39
CA ALA A 125 4.96 -6.18 21.07
C ALA A 125 4.12 -7.26 21.79
N TYR A 126 4.48 -8.55 21.62
CA TYR A 126 3.94 -9.66 22.41
C TYR A 126 4.83 -9.97 23.63
N SER A 127 6.14 -9.78 23.52
CA SER A 127 7.09 -9.87 24.64
C SER A 127 6.85 -8.79 25.68
N ASP A 128 6.74 -7.53 25.25
CA ASP A 128 6.56 -6.38 26.17
C ASP A 128 5.25 -6.47 26.97
N ARG A 129 4.19 -7.05 26.38
CA ARG A 129 2.90 -7.26 27.06
C ARG A 129 2.87 -8.42 28.04
N LEU A 130 3.80 -9.36 27.94
CA LEU A 130 3.97 -10.44 28.92
C LEU A 130 4.77 -9.95 30.13
N GLU A 131 5.76 -9.08 29.91
CA GLU A 131 6.55 -8.47 30.99
C GLU A 131 5.75 -7.44 31.82
N GLU A 132 4.78 -6.73 31.22
CA GLU A 132 3.89 -5.81 31.95
C GLU A 132 2.76 -6.51 32.74
N ALA A 133 2.58 -7.82 32.56
CA ALA A 133 1.51 -8.61 33.19
C ALA A 133 2.00 -9.52 34.34
N GLU A 134 3.31 -9.47 34.67
CA GLU A 134 3.93 -10.10 35.85
C GLU A 134 4.18 -9.07 36.97
#